data_AF-A0A0B3SGF5-F1
#
_entry.id   AF-A0A0B3SGF5-F1
#
_cell.length_a   1.000
_cell.length_b   1.000
_cell.length_c   1.000
_cell.angle_alpha   90.00
_cell.angle_beta   90.00
_cell.angle_gamma   90.00
#
_symmetry.space_group_name_H-M   'P 1'
#
loop_
_entity.id
_entity.type
_entity.pdbx_description
1 polymer ?
#
loop_
_entity_poly.entity_id
_entity_poly.type
_entity_poly.pdbx_seq_one_letter_code
_entity_poly.pdbx_strand_id
1 'polypeptide(L)'
;MIAFIEECRDEFSVGSICSVLPIAPSSYYAQLAVRRDPSRASKRAQQDERDSREIRRALSESGGRFGARKVWHALRREGYDIARRIVERLMKVMGL
;
A
#
# COMPACT_ATOMS: atom_id res chain seq x y z
N MET A 1 -4.58 7.25 10.71
CA MET A 1 -6.00 7.65 10.65
C MET A 1 -6.93 6.50 11.02
N ILE A 2 -6.96 5.37 10.29
CA ILE A 2 -7.81 4.23 10.71
C ILE A 2 -7.41 3.68 12.08
N ALA A 3 -6.11 3.58 12.38
CA ALA A 3 -5.63 3.09 13.69
C ALA A 3 -6.23 3.89 14.86
N PHE A 4 -6.23 5.22 14.75
CA PHE A 4 -6.87 6.11 15.72
C PHE A 4 -8.38 5.89 15.86
N ILE A 5 -9.10 5.63 14.76
CA ILE A 5 -10.54 5.31 14.84
C ILE A 5 -10.75 3.98 15.56
N GLU A 6 -9.89 2.98 15.32
CA GLU A 6 -9.94 1.69 16.02
C GLU A 6 -9.56 1.81 17.50
N GLU A 7 -8.68 2.74 17.88
CA GLU A 7 -8.33 3.00 19.28
C GLU A 7 -9.47 3.67 20.05
N CYS A 8 -10.25 4.54 19.38
CA CYS A 8 -11.33 5.29 20.02
C CYS A 8 -12.71 4.63 19.92
N ARG A 9 -12.89 3.59 19.09
CA ARG A 9 -14.22 2.99 18.81
C ARG A 9 -14.88 2.32 20.02
N ASP A 10 -14.09 1.94 21.02
CA ASP A 10 -14.59 1.27 22.22
C ASP A 10 -15.27 2.27 23.17
N GLU A 11 -14.93 3.56 23.05
CA GLU A 11 -15.41 4.63 23.91
C GLU A 11 -16.37 5.59 23.16
N PHE A 12 -16.19 5.74 21.84
CA PHE A 12 -16.98 6.65 21.00
C PHE A 12 -17.53 5.95 19.76
N SER A 13 -18.71 6.41 19.29
CA SER A 13 -19.25 5.94 18.02
C SER A 13 -18.34 6.35 16.85
N VAL A 14 -18.24 5.48 15.83
CA VAL A 14 -17.47 5.77 14.60
C VAL A 14 -17.95 7.08 13.95
N GLY A 15 -19.26 7.37 13.99
CA GLY A 15 -19.83 8.61 13.47
C GLY A 15 -19.30 9.85 14.21
N SER A 16 -19.22 9.80 15.53
CA SER A 16 -18.68 10.89 16.36
C SER A 16 -17.21 11.15 16.06
N ILE A 17 -16.40 10.09 15.98
CA ILE A 17 -14.97 10.19 15.65
C ILE A 17 -14.78 10.76 14.24
N CYS A 18 -15.55 10.25 13.27
CA CYS A 18 -15.49 10.68 11.87
C CYS A 18 -15.88 12.16 11.69
N SER A 19 -16.82 12.66 12.51
CA SER A 19 -17.20 14.08 12.53
C SER A 19 -16.08 15.01 12.99
N VAL A 20 -15.21 14.54 13.90
CA VAL A 20 -14.07 15.32 14.42
C VAL A 20 -12.87 15.26 13.47
N LEU A 21 -12.69 14.14 12.75
CA LEU A 21 -11.60 13.92 11.79
C LEU A 21 -11.90 14.39 10.34
N PRO A 22 -12.88 15.27 10.16
CA PRO A 22 -13.72 15.42 8.94
C PRO A 22 -13.59 14.33 7.86
N ILE A 23 -13.88 13.07 8.22
CA ILE A 23 -13.94 11.95 7.27
C ILE A 23 -15.36 11.41 7.19
N ALA A 24 -15.75 10.86 6.03
CA ALA A 24 -17.01 10.15 5.92
C ALA A 24 -16.92 8.75 6.59
N PRO A 25 -17.90 8.32 7.40
CA PRO A 25 -17.94 6.96 7.96
C PRO A 25 -17.88 5.86 6.90
N SER A 26 -18.44 6.11 5.71
CA SER A 26 -18.37 5.20 4.57
C SER A 26 -16.93 4.94 4.12
N SER A 27 -16.04 5.94 4.19
CA SER A 27 -14.62 5.79 3.88
C SER A 27 -13.92 4.86 4.87
N TYR A 28 -14.25 4.96 6.17
CA TYR A 28 -13.74 4.05 7.19
C TYR A 28 -14.16 2.61 6.91
N TYR A 29 -15.46 2.37 6.68
CA TYR A 29 -15.96 1.03 6.40
C TYR A 29 -15.45 0.46 5.06
N ALA A 30 -15.25 1.31 4.04
CA ALA A 30 -14.64 0.89 2.79
C ALA A 30 -13.19 0.41 3.00
N GLN A 31 -12.40 1.15 3.79
CA GLN A 31 -11.04 0.72 4.14
C GLN A 31 -11.03 -0.54 5.01
N LEU A 32 -11.99 -0.69 5.93
CA LEU A 32 -12.15 -1.92 6.71
C LEU A 32 -12.51 -3.12 5.82
N ALA A 33 -13.38 -2.93 4.82
CA ALA A 33 -13.74 -3.96 3.85
C ALA A 33 -12.53 -4.40 3.02
N VAL A 34 -11.69 -3.47 2.58
CA VAL A 34 -10.44 -3.78 1.85
C VAL A 34 -9.43 -4.50 2.74
N ARG A 35 -9.31 -4.15 4.04
CA ARG A 35 -8.45 -4.87 4.98
C ARG A 35 -8.89 -6.31 5.21
N ARG A 36 -10.21 -6.54 5.32
CA ARG A 36 -10.78 -7.88 5.48
C ARG A 36 -10.66 -8.71 4.20
N ASP A 37 -10.83 -8.07 3.06
CA ASP A 37 -10.80 -8.70 1.75
C ASP A 37 -10.04 -7.80 0.76
N PRO A 38 -8.73 -8.07 0.55
CA PRO A 38 -7.89 -7.30 -0.37
C PRO A 38 -8.41 -7.28 -1.82
N SER A 39 -9.27 -8.23 -2.22
CA SER A 39 -9.86 -8.26 -3.56
C SER A 39 -10.85 -7.12 -3.81
N ARG A 40 -11.35 -6.47 -2.75
CA ARG A 40 -12.22 -5.29 -2.82
C ARG A 40 -11.45 -4.00 -3.06
N ALA A 41 -10.12 -4.02 -3.00
CA ALA A 41 -9.30 -2.87 -3.33
C ALA A 41 -9.50 -2.49 -4.81
N SER A 42 -9.20 -1.23 -5.15
CA SER A 42 -9.19 -0.83 -6.56
C SER A 42 -8.20 -1.67 -7.37
N LYS A 43 -8.45 -1.89 -8.66
CA LYS A 43 -7.54 -2.64 -9.55
C LYS A 43 -6.10 -2.12 -9.47
N ARG A 44 -5.94 -0.80 -9.35
CA ARG A 44 -4.64 -0.16 -9.18
C ARG A 44 -3.97 -0.54 -7.86
N ALA A 45 -4.70 -0.51 -6.74
CA ALA A 45 -4.15 -0.90 -5.44
C ALA A 45 -3.77 -2.38 -5.40
N GLN A 46 -4.54 -3.25 -6.07
CA GLN A 46 -4.20 -4.66 -6.21
C GLN A 46 -2.93 -4.87 -7.04
N GLN A 47 -2.78 -4.14 -8.15
CA GLN A 47 -1.55 -4.18 -8.95
C GLN A 47 -0.35 -3.64 -8.18
N ASP A 48 -0.51 -2.52 -7.49
CA ASP A 48 0.53 -1.90 -6.69
C ASP A 48 1.02 -2.87 -5.59
N GLU A 49 0.12 -3.62 -4.95
CA GLU A 49 0.48 -4.66 -3.98
C GLU A 49 1.27 -5.82 -4.62
N ARG A 50 0.88 -6.27 -5.82
CA ARG A 50 1.63 -7.29 -6.57
C ARG A 50 3.02 -6.80 -6.93
N ASP A 51 3.13 -5.64 -7.58
CA ASP A 51 4.40 -5.02 -7.96
C ASP A 51 5.28 -4.78 -6.73
N SER A 52 4.69 -4.41 -5.60
CA SER A 52 5.40 -4.18 -4.36
C SER A 52 6.09 -5.43 -3.82
N ARG A 53 5.47 -6.61 -3.97
CA ARG A 53 6.07 -7.88 -3.56
C ARG A 53 7.29 -8.20 -4.40
N GLU A 54 7.20 -8.01 -5.70
CA GLU A 54 8.30 -8.25 -6.65
C GLU A 54 9.47 -7.29 -6.39
N ILE A 55 9.17 -6.01 -6.15
CA ILE A 55 10.16 -4.99 -5.77
C ILE A 55 10.90 -5.38 -4.49
N ARG A 56 10.17 -5.84 -3.45
CA ARG A 56 10.79 -6.30 -2.19
C ARG A 56 11.65 -7.55 -2.41
N ARG A 57 11.20 -8.50 -3.23
CA ARG A 57 11.99 -9.70 -3.58
C ARG A 57 13.32 -9.28 -4.21
N ALA A 58 13.28 -8.49 -5.27
CA ALA A 58 14.47 -8.04 -5.98
C ALA A 58 15.42 -7.23 -5.07
N LEU A 59 14.87 -6.42 -4.16
CA LEU A 59 15.68 -5.70 -3.18
C LEU A 59 16.34 -6.66 -2.16
N SER A 60 15.57 -7.60 -1.63
CA SER A 60 16.05 -8.59 -0.64
C SER A 60 17.15 -9.48 -1.22
N GLU A 61 16.98 -9.98 -2.45
CA GLU A 61 17.99 -10.76 -3.18
C GLU A 61 19.27 -9.96 -3.45
N SER A 62 19.16 -8.64 -3.60
CA SER A 62 20.33 -7.76 -3.72
C SER A 62 21.07 -7.50 -2.39
N GLY A 63 20.49 -7.90 -1.26
CA GLY A 63 20.95 -7.56 0.08
C GLY A 63 20.72 -6.09 0.43
N GLY A 64 19.66 -5.46 -0.09
CA GLY A 64 19.32 -4.07 0.21
C GLY A 64 20.16 -3.00 -0.51
N ARG A 65 21.10 -3.40 -1.38
CA ARG A 65 22.02 -2.46 -2.06
C ARG A 65 21.43 -1.79 -3.30
N PHE A 66 20.30 -2.27 -3.80
CA PHE A 66 19.71 -1.75 -5.03
C PHE A 66 18.77 -0.58 -4.76
N GLY A 67 19.10 0.59 -5.30
CA GLY A 67 18.12 1.66 -5.48
C GLY A 67 17.14 1.35 -6.63
N ALA A 68 16.11 2.19 -6.78
CA ALA A 68 15.00 2.00 -7.72
C ALA A 68 15.42 1.65 -9.16
N ARG A 69 16.47 2.30 -9.69
CA ARG A 69 16.97 2.00 -11.03
C ARG A 69 17.49 0.56 -11.17
N LYS A 70 18.22 0.05 -10.17
CA LYS A 70 18.78 -1.31 -10.20
C LYS A 70 17.69 -2.36 -10.00
N VAL A 71 16.74 -2.10 -9.09
CA VAL A 71 15.54 -2.93 -8.92
C VAL A 71 14.75 -3.04 -10.22
N TRP A 72 14.50 -1.90 -10.88
CA TRP A 72 13.81 -1.88 -12.17
C TRP A 72 14.54 -2.73 -13.25
N HIS A 73 15.86 -2.63 -13.35
CA HIS A 73 16.64 -3.47 -14.25
C HIS A 73 16.61 -4.97 -13.88
N ALA A 74 16.57 -5.31 -12.59
CA ALA A 74 16.42 -6.70 -12.15
C ALA A 74 15.06 -7.28 -12.57
N LEU A 75 13.98 -6.58 -12.22
CA LEU A 75 12.61 -6.96 -12.58
C LEU A 75 12.43 -7.09 -14.10
N ARG A 76 13.00 -6.18 -14.89
CA ARG A 76 12.93 -6.27 -16.35
C ARG A 76 13.67 -7.49 -16.92
N ARG A 77 14.76 -7.93 -16.28
CA ARG A 77 15.48 -9.16 -16.69
C ARG A 77 14.68 -10.43 -16.37
N GLU A 78 13.83 -10.38 -15.37
CA GLU A 78 12.91 -11.45 -14.98
C GLU A 78 11.59 -11.44 -15.78
N GLY A 79 11.42 -10.48 -16.70
CA GLY A 79 10.25 -10.39 -17.58
C GLY A 79 9.08 -9.57 -17.05
N TYR A 80 9.25 -8.84 -15.94
CA TYR A 80 8.21 -7.94 -15.44
C TYR A 80 8.12 -6.65 -16.27
N ASP A 81 6.93 -6.34 -16.78
CA ASP A 81 6.64 -5.08 -17.48
C ASP A 81 6.17 -4.00 -16.50
N ILE A 82 7.10 -3.54 -15.65
CA ILE A 82 6.83 -2.46 -14.67
C ILE A 82 7.57 -1.20 -15.11
N ALA A 83 6.84 -0.11 -15.26
CA ALA A 83 7.43 1.18 -15.60
C ALA A 83 8.34 1.66 -14.45
N ARG A 84 9.51 2.23 -14.78
CA ARG A 84 10.47 2.76 -13.79
C ARG A 84 9.83 3.72 -12.77
N ARG A 85 8.93 4.60 -13.21
CA ARG A 85 8.19 5.54 -12.34
C ARG A 85 7.36 4.83 -11.27
N ILE A 86 6.85 3.63 -11.57
CA ILE A 86 6.05 2.83 -10.64
C ILE A 86 6.99 2.25 -9.57
N VAL A 87 8.14 1.72 -9.97
CA VAL A 87 9.17 1.23 -9.03
C VAL A 87 9.62 2.34 -8.07
N GLU A 88 9.96 3.51 -8.61
CA GLU A 88 10.38 4.67 -7.80
C GLU A 88 9.29 5.11 -6.82
N ARG A 89 8.04 5.22 -7.30
CA ARG A 89 6.89 5.57 -6.45
C ARG A 89 6.64 4.53 -5.36
N LEU A 90 6.66 3.23 -5.70
CA LEU A 90 6.36 2.16 -4.75
C LEU A 90 7.47 1.98 -3.72
N MET A 91 8.75 2.10 -4.10
CA MET A 91 9.85 2.10 -3.14
C MET A 91 9.73 3.25 -2.15
N LYS A 92 9.40 4.47 -2.62
CA LYS A 92 9.15 5.61 -1.74
C LYS A 92 7.99 5.36 -0.77
N VAL A 93 6.90 4.74 -1.23
CA VAL A 93 5.75 4.38 -0.36
C VAL A 93 6.15 3.36 0.72
N MET A 94 7.12 2.48 0.43
CA MET A 94 7.65 1.51 1.40
C MET A 94 8.73 2.07 2.33
N GLY A 95 9.18 3.31 2.14
CA GLY A 95 10.29 3.89 2.90
C GLY A 95 11.67 3.39 2.46
N LEU A 96 11.81 2.99 1.20
CA LEU A 96 13.03 2.49 0.57
C LEU A 96 13.65 3.51 -0.39
#